data_AF-A0A9D5RV10-F1
#
_entry.id   AF-A0A9D5RV10-F1
#
_cell.length_a   1.000
_cell.length_b   1.000
_cell.length_c   1.000
_cell.angle_alpha   90.00
_cell.angle_beta   90.00
_cell.angle_gamma   90.00
#
_symmetry.space_group_name_H-M   'P 1'
#
loop_
_entity.id
_entity.type
_entity.pdbx_description
1 polymer ?
#
loop_
_entity_poly.entity_id
_entity_poly.type
_entity_poly.pdbx_seq_one_letter_code
_entity_poly.pdbx_strand_id
1 'polypeptide(L)'
;MLHYEGVRETIERYRPEVIILNTCAATTPRGRLIMNAEDLGMVCADAPYATVIASHMESVNHATLSRADIKAYADAHGLAQVLIPADGETIRL
;
A
#
# COMPACT_ATOMS: atom_id res chain seq x y z
N MET A 1 15.98 -0.33 -0.52
CA MET A 1 14.65 -0.78 -1.00
C MET A 1 14.29 -2.02 -0.20
N LEU A 2 13.16 -2.03 0.49
CA LEU A 2 12.71 -3.20 1.27
C LEU A 2 11.87 -4.10 0.36
N HIS A 3 12.50 -4.79 -0.58
CA HIS A 3 11.85 -5.88 -1.33
C HIS A 3 11.99 -7.17 -0.53
N TYR A 4 10.95 -7.53 0.22
CA TYR A 4 10.88 -8.84 0.85
C TYR A 4 10.19 -9.82 -0.10
N GLU A 5 10.93 -10.79 -0.64
CA GLU A 5 10.43 -11.79 -1.60
C GLU A 5 9.17 -12.51 -1.11
N GLY A 6 9.05 -12.72 0.21
CA GLY A 6 7.88 -13.38 0.79
C GLY A 6 6.55 -12.67 0.52
N VAL A 7 6.53 -11.37 0.21
CA VAL A 7 5.30 -10.68 -0.22
C VAL A 7 4.84 -11.22 -1.58
N ARG A 8 5.75 -11.25 -2.55
CA ARG A 8 5.46 -11.75 -3.90
C ARG A 8 5.10 -13.22 -3.88
N GLU A 9 5.85 -14.05 -3.16
CA GLU A 9 5.55 -15.48 -3.00
C GLU A 9 4.16 -15.70 -2.37
N THR A 10 3.76 -14.86 -1.41
CA THR A 10 2.44 -14.92 -0.79
C THR A 10 1.35 -14.57 -1.80
N ILE A 11 1.54 -13.50 -2.58
CA ILE A 11 0.61 -13.09 -3.64
C ILE A 11 0.45 -14.22 -4.68
N GLU A 12 1.55 -14.78 -5.17
CA GLU A 12 1.54 -15.85 -6.16
C GLU A 12 0.86 -17.12 -5.63
N ARG A 13 1.12 -17.48 -4.36
CA ARG A 13 0.58 -18.69 -3.73
C ARG A 13 -0.91 -18.61 -3.46
N TYR A 14 -1.38 -17.50 -2.89
CA TYR A 14 -2.75 -17.39 -2.39
C TYR A 14 -3.70 -16.67 -3.34
N ARG A 15 -3.15 -15.91 -4.29
CA ARG A 15 -3.89 -15.07 -5.25
C ARG A 15 -5.09 -14.34 -4.65
N PRO A 16 -4.87 -13.49 -3.63
CA PRO A 16 -5.95 -12.80 -2.96
C PRO A 16 -6.67 -11.83 -3.90
N GLU A 17 -8.00 -11.78 -3.82
CA GLU A 17 -8.80 -10.79 -4.55
C GLU A 17 -8.70 -9.39 -3.91
N VAL A 18 -8.32 -9.33 -2.63
CA VAL A 18 -8.21 -8.09 -1.84
C VAL A 18 -6.91 -8.12 -1.03
N ILE A 19 -6.14 -7.03 -1.12
CA ILE A 19 -4.90 -6.85 -0.36
C ILE A 19 -4.98 -5.53 0.41
N ILE A 20 -4.78 -5.58 1.73
CA ILE A 20 -4.72 -4.38 2.57
C ILE A 20 -3.27 -4.11 2.93
N LEU A 21 -2.77 -2.90 2.65
CA LEU A 21 -1.38 -2.51 2.86
C LEU A 21 -1.26 -1.34 3.84
N ASN A 22 -0.30 -1.43 4.76
CA ASN A 22 0.07 -0.31 5.63
C ASN A 22 1.15 0.54 4.93
N THR A 23 0.76 1.68 4.37
CA THR A 23 1.57 2.41 3.35
C THR A 23 2.01 3.81 3.79
N CYS A 24 2.41 4.00 5.05
CA CYS A 24 2.84 5.32 5.52
C CYS A 24 4.34 5.56 5.54
N ALA A 25 5.14 4.60 5.06
CA ALA A 25 6.59 4.66 5.01
C ALA A 25 7.26 5.01 6.37
N ALA A 26 6.68 4.54 7.48
CA ALA A 26 7.23 4.78 8.83
C ALA A 26 8.73 4.48 8.91
N THR A 27 9.51 5.37 9.52
CA THR A 27 10.97 5.24 9.62
C THR A 27 11.48 5.36 11.05
N THR A 28 12.67 4.80 11.28
CA THR A 28 13.51 5.01 12.47
C THR A 28 14.91 5.42 12.01
N PRO A 29 15.82 5.84 12.92
CA PRO A 29 17.23 6.02 12.56
C PRO A 29 17.91 4.78 11.96
N ARG A 30 17.30 3.59 12.11
CA ARG A 30 17.80 2.32 11.56
C ARG A 30 17.19 1.97 10.19
N GLY A 31 16.31 2.82 9.65
CA GLY A 31 15.69 2.64 8.34
C GLY A 31 14.16 2.61 8.38
N ARG A 32 13.57 2.35 7.21
CA ARG A 32 12.13 2.23 6.98
C ARG A 32 11.59 0.92 7.57
N LEU A 33 10.46 1.00 8.27
CA LEU A 33 9.83 -0.11 8.97
C LEU A 33 8.74 -0.79 8.14
N ILE A 34 7.96 0.00 7.38
CA ILE A 34 6.80 -0.49 6.62
C ILE A 34 6.77 0.09 5.20
N MET A 35 5.76 -0.30 4.43
CA MET A 35 5.68 -0.02 3.01
C MET A 35 5.55 1.48 2.69
N ASN A 36 6.18 1.91 1.59
CA ASN A 36 5.99 3.22 0.96
C ASN A 36 5.12 3.10 -0.31
N ALA A 37 5.01 4.21 -1.05
CA ALA A 37 4.27 4.27 -2.32
C ALA A 37 4.86 3.34 -3.40
N GLU A 38 6.19 3.23 -3.48
CA GLU A 38 6.85 2.30 -4.43
C GLU A 38 6.49 0.85 -4.11
N ASP A 39 6.49 0.48 -2.83
CA ASP A 39 6.12 -0.86 -2.39
C ASP A 39 4.66 -1.18 -2.74
N LEU A 40 3.76 -0.20 -2.65
CA LEU A 40 2.38 -0.31 -3.13
C LEU A 40 2.31 -0.53 -4.65
N GLY A 41 3.11 0.20 -5.43
CA GLY A 41 3.20 0.01 -6.89
C GLY A 41 3.67 -1.41 -7.28
N MET A 42 4.65 -1.95 -6.55
CA MET A 42 5.10 -3.34 -6.72
C MET A 42 4.00 -4.35 -6.42
N VAL A 43 3.27 -4.19 -5.31
CA VAL A 43 2.14 -5.08 -4.97
C VAL A 43 1.05 -5.02 -6.05
N CYS A 44 0.75 -3.82 -6.57
CA CYS A 44 -0.19 -3.68 -7.69
C CYS A 44 0.30 -4.38 -8.96
N ALA A 45 1.60 -4.38 -9.24
CA ALA A 45 2.18 -5.05 -10.39
C ALA A 45 2.19 -6.59 -10.24
N ASP A 46 2.45 -7.08 -9.03
CA ASP A 46 2.45 -8.53 -8.71
C ASP A 46 1.02 -9.09 -8.62
N ALA A 47 0.03 -8.25 -8.26
CA ALA A 47 -1.38 -8.61 -8.16
C ALA A 47 -2.28 -7.67 -9.01
N PRO A 48 -2.16 -7.67 -10.34
CA PRO A 48 -2.93 -6.75 -11.20
C PRO A 48 -4.44 -7.05 -11.19
N TYR A 49 -4.84 -8.20 -10.66
CA TYR A 49 -6.22 -8.65 -10.51
C TYR A 49 -6.85 -8.29 -9.15
N ALA A 50 -6.05 -7.87 -8.17
CA ALA A 50 -6.53 -7.64 -6.81
C ALA A 50 -6.94 -6.17 -6.61
N THR A 51 -7.95 -5.96 -5.77
CA THR A 51 -8.21 -4.63 -5.19
C THR A 51 -7.22 -4.40 -4.06
N VAL A 52 -6.52 -3.25 -4.09
CA VAL A 52 -5.52 -2.90 -3.06
C VAL A 52 -6.06 -1.76 -2.20
N ILE A 53 -6.11 -1.94 -0.89
CA ILE A 53 -6.57 -0.92 0.05
C ILE A 53 -5.37 -0.36 0.81
N ALA A 54 -5.06 0.91 0.60
CA ALA A 54 -4.00 1.62 1.31
C ALA A 54 -4.49 2.12 2.67
N SER A 55 -3.77 1.78 3.74
CA SER A 55 -4.13 2.09 5.12
C SER A 55 -2.93 2.61 5.93
N HIS A 56 -3.16 2.85 7.23
CA HIS A 56 -2.15 3.22 8.22
C HIS A 56 -1.50 4.61 7.99
N MET A 57 -2.24 5.57 7.44
CA MET A 57 -1.78 6.95 7.21
C MET A 57 -2.47 7.92 8.19
N GLU A 58 -1.81 9.03 8.50
CA GLU A 58 -2.41 10.19 9.19
C GLU A 58 -2.92 9.94 10.63
N SER A 59 -2.72 8.74 11.20
CA SER A 59 -3.13 8.43 12.59
C SER A 59 -1.98 8.43 13.60
N VAL A 60 -0.71 8.37 13.14
CA VAL A 60 0.48 8.26 14.01
C VAL A 60 1.57 9.25 13.59
N ASN A 61 2.33 9.76 14.55
CA ASN A 61 3.32 10.83 14.36
C ASN A 61 4.53 10.46 13.48
N HIS A 62 4.78 9.17 13.29
CA HIS A 62 5.92 8.65 12.52
C HIS A 62 5.53 8.22 11.10
N ALA A 63 4.26 8.38 10.71
CA ALA A 63 3.82 8.27 9.33
C ALA A 63 4.44 9.42 8.53
N THR A 64 5.12 9.11 7.42
CA THR A 64 5.76 10.10 6.55
C THR A 64 5.03 10.29 5.22
N LEU A 65 4.02 9.47 4.93
CA LEU A 65 3.15 9.61 3.76
C LEU A 65 1.71 9.83 4.21
N SER A 66 1.04 10.77 3.53
CA SER A 66 -0.37 11.11 3.66
C SER A 66 -1.23 10.33 2.66
N ARG A 67 -2.55 10.40 2.83
CA ARG A 67 -3.49 9.88 1.83
C ARG A 67 -3.33 10.58 0.48
N ALA A 68 -3.04 11.88 0.51
CA ALA A 68 -2.82 12.68 -0.69
C ALA A 68 -1.56 12.22 -1.45
N ASP A 69 -0.49 11.87 -0.75
CA ASP A 69 0.75 11.36 -1.36
C ASP A 69 0.51 10.02 -2.06
N ILE A 70 -0.19 9.09 -1.40
CA ILE A 70 -0.53 7.79 -1.99
C ILE A 70 -1.48 7.96 -3.18
N LYS A 71 -2.46 8.87 -3.08
CA LYS A 71 -3.38 9.16 -4.18
C LYS A 71 -2.65 9.73 -5.39
N ALA A 72 -1.79 10.72 -5.19
CA ALA A 72 -0.99 11.31 -6.26
C ALA A 72 -0.09 10.26 -6.93
N TYR A 73 0.53 9.37 -6.15
CA TYR A 73 1.32 8.27 -6.69
C TYR A 73 0.47 7.31 -7.53
N ALA A 74 -0.67 6.86 -7.01
CA ALA A 74 -1.56 5.93 -7.70
C ALA A 74 -2.09 6.52 -9.02
N ASP A 75 -2.52 7.78 -8.99
CA ASP A 75 -2.99 8.50 -10.19
C ASP A 75 -1.88 8.63 -11.24
N ALA A 76 -0.65 8.99 -10.82
CA ALA A 76 0.49 9.14 -11.73
C ALA A 76 0.94 7.82 -12.39
N HIS A 77 0.70 6.68 -11.75
CA HIS A 77 1.08 5.35 -12.24
C HIS A 77 -0.10 4.55 -12.83
N GLY A 78 -1.28 5.15 -12.92
CA GLY A 78 -2.48 4.49 -13.46
C GLY A 78 -2.97 3.31 -12.63
N LEU A 79 -2.74 3.33 -11.31
CA LEU A 79 -3.08 2.25 -10.37
C LEU A 79 -4.54 2.34 -9.93
N ALA A 80 -5.46 2.15 -10.87
CA ALA A 80 -6.90 2.28 -10.63
C ALA A 80 -7.47 1.26 -9.62
N GLN A 81 -6.74 0.17 -9.34
CA GLN A 81 -7.15 -0.82 -8.33
C GLN A 81 -6.92 -0.39 -6.88
N VAL A 82 -6.29 0.77 -6.65
CA VAL A 82 -5.95 1.26 -5.31
C VAL A 82 -7.09 2.07 -4.73
N LEU A 83 -7.58 1.66 -3.56
CA LEU A 83 -8.57 2.35 -2.74
C LEU A 83 -7.90 2.96 -1.52
N ILE A 84 -8.25 4.20 -1.18
CA ILE A 84 -7.64 4.97 -0.09
C ILE A 84 -8.77 5.51 0.79
N PRO A 85 -9.31 4.68 1.71
CA PRO A 85 -10.48 5.07 2.49
C PRO A 85 -10.18 6.21 3.48
N ALA A 86 -11.17 7.10 3.64
CA ALA A 86 -11.23 8.03 4.76
C ALA A 86 -11.53 7.30 6.08
N ASP A 87 -11.25 7.96 7.21
CA ASP A 87 -11.62 7.42 8.52
C ASP A 87 -13.15 7.22 8.60
N GLY A 88 -13.58 6.00 8.90
CA GLY A 88 -15.00 5.62 8.97
C GLY A 88 -15.64 5.25 7.64
N GLU A 89 -14.91 5.31 6.52
CA GLU A 89 -15.43 4.89 5.21
C GLU A 89 -15.62 3.37 5.13
N THR A 90 -16.73 2.94 4.52
CA THR A 90 -17.02 1.53 4.25
C THR A 90 -16.83 1.23 2.76
N ILE A 91 -15.94 0.28 2.46
CA ILE A 91 -15.75 -0.24 1.10
C ILE A 91 -16.61 -1.49 0.92
N ARG A 92 -17.34 -1.57 -0.21
CA ARG A 92 -18.07 -2.76 -0.65
C ARG A 92 -17.38 -3.33 -1.88
N LEU A 93 -17.06 -4.62 -1.85
CA LEU A 93 -16.35 -5.38 -2.88
C LEU A 93 -17.25 -6.50 -3.42
#